data_AF-A0A1Q5DVV7-F1
#
_entry.id   AF-A0A1Q5DVV7-F1
#
_cell.length_a   1.000
_cell.length_b   1.000
_cell.length_c   1.000
_cell.angle_alpha   90.00
_cell.angle_beta   90.00
_cell.angle_gamma   90.00
#
_symmetry.space_group_name_H-M   'P 1'
#
loop_
_entity.id
_entity.type
_entity.pdbx_description
1 polymer ?
#
loop_
_entity_poly.entity_id
_entity_poly.type
_entity_poly.pdbx_seq_one_letter_code
_entity_poly.pdbx_strand_id
1 'polypeptide(L)'
;MGFLDDLGDLAGDVVKVGKDLVMAPAEIAHWALGKMFGDADAELNKIAQELAEMAKQVEQLGGEVNSLLSHMSWHGAAADAFTAHAQGRVRELNGVADELNQLGDSVKRLANVL
;
A
#
# COMPACT_ATOMS: atom_id res chain seq x y z
N MET A 1 20.40 24.32 -5.86
CA MET A 1 19.55 24.49 -7.05
C MET A 1 18.29 23.72 -6.76
N GLY A 2 17.17 24.42 -6.74
CA GLY A 2 15.99 24.01 -5.98
C GLY A 2 14.94 23.34 -6.83
N PHE A 3 14.10 22.54 -6.18
CA PHE A 3 12.88 21.86 -6.61
C PHE A 3 12.06 22.51 -7.75
N LEU A 4 12.14 23.83 -7.93
CA LEU A 4 11.48 24.57 -9.01
C LEU A 4 12.17 24.37 -10.38
N ASP A 5 13.49 24.20 -10.43
CA ASP A 5 14.21 23.86 -11.66
C ASP A 5 13.85 22.43 -12.11
N ASP A 6 13.82 21.46 -11.17
CA ASP A 6 13.44 20.07 -11.45
C ASP A 6 11.99 19.96 -11.97
N LEU A 7 11.07 20.76 -11.43
CA LEU A 7 9.68 20.84 -11.91
C LEU A 7 9.56 21.41 -13.32
N GLY A 8 10.40 22.41 -13.66
CA GLY A 8 10.46 23.00 -15.00
C GLY A 8 10.96 22.01 -16.05
N ASP A 9 12.01 21.26 -15.72
CA ASP A 9 12.56 20.21 -16.58
C ASP A 9 11.59 19.03 -16.73
N LEU A 10 10.87 18.65 -15.67
CA LEU A 10 9.84 17.61 -15.72
C LEU A 10 8.72 17.98 -16.69
N ALA A 11 8.17 19.19 -16.59
CA ALA A 11 7.11 19.66 -17.49
C ALA A 11 7.60 19.71 -18.95
N GLY A 12 8.85 20.11 -19.17
CA GLY A 12 9.48 20.14 -20.50
C GLY A 12 9.66 18.76 -21.11
N ASP A 13 10.07 17.76 -20.32
CA ASP A 13 10.25 16.38 -20.80
C ASP A 13 8.91 15.68 -21.07
N VAL A 14 7.86 15.88 -20.25
CA VAL A 14 6.51 15.32 -20.53
C VAL A 14 6.02 15.77 -21.91
N VAL A 15 6.21 17.06 -22.24
CA VAL A 15 5.79 17.63 -23.53
C VAL A 15 6.60 17.05 -24.70
N LYS A 16 7.89 16.72 -24.49
CA LYS A 16 8.71 16.06 -25.51
C LYS A 16 8.28 14.62 -25.74
N VAL A 17 8.00 13.84 -24.68
CA VAL A 17 7.54 12.46 -24.84
C VAL A 17 6.18 12.40 -25.50
N GLY A 18 5.24 13.29 -25.14
CA GLY A 18 3.93 13.37 -25.81
C GLY A 18 3.98 13.70 -27.30
N LYS A 19 5.13 14.16 -27.82
CA LYS A 19 5.33 14.46 -29.24
C LYS A 19 5.83 13.24 -30.04
N ASP A 20 6.49 12.27 -29.38
CA ASP A 20 7.15 11.13 -30.04
C ASP A 20 6.67 9.74 -29.55
N LEU A 21 5.93 9.62 -28.42
CA LEU A 21 5.41 8.35 -27.88
C LEU A 21 4.07 8.56 -27.14
N VAL A 22 3.00 7.84 -27.54
CA VAL A 22 1.74 7.81 -26.77
C VAL A 22 1.94 6.86 -25.59
N MET A 23 2.34 7.40 -24.42
CA MET A 23 2.50 6.60 -23.20
C MET A 23 1.17 6.36 -22.49
N ALA A 24 1.03 5.19 -21.86
CA ALA A 24 -0.10 4.88 -20.98
C ALA A 24 0.00 5.65 -19.64
N PRO A 25 -1.13 5.88 -18.92
CA PRO A 25 -1.11 6.58 -17.64
C PRO A 25 -0.15 6.00 -16.59
N ALA A 26 0.02 4.68 -16.56
CA ALA A 26 0.96 4.01 -15.64
C ALA A 26 2.43 4.27 -16.01
N GLU A 27 2.75 4.34 -17.30
CA GLU A 27 4.08 4.67 -17.82
C GLU A 27 4.44 6.13 -17.50
N ILE A 28 3.47 7.06 -17.59
CA ILE A 28 3.66 8.46 -17.18
C ILE A 28 3.99 8.55 -15.69
N ALA A 29 3.23 7.84 -14.85
CA ALA A 29 3.47 7.83 -13.40
C ALA A 29 4.83 7.24 -13.06
N HIS A 30 5.18 6.11 -13.66
CA HIS A 30 6.49 5.47 -13.49
C HIS A 30 7.64 6.39 -13.92
N TRP A 31 7.55 6.97 -15.11
CA TRP A 31 8.56 7.91 -15.63
C TRP A 31 8.73 9.13 -14.71
N ALA A 32 7.63 9.73 -14.24
CA ALA A 32 7.68 10.90 -13.37
C ALA A 32 8.35 10.58 -12.03
N LEU A 33 8.06 9.40 -11.47
CA LEU A 33 8.72 8.89 -10.27
C LEU A 33 10.20 8.64 -10.52
N GLY A 34 10.58 8.04 -11.66
CA GLY A 34 11.97 7.85 -12.07
C GLY A 34 12.77 9.15 -12.11
N LYS A 35 12.15 10.23 -12.60
CA LYS A 35 12.77 11.57 -12.61
C LYS A 35 12.93 12.17 -11.21
N MET A 36 11.97 11.98 -10.32
CA MET A 36 12.00 12.53 -8.96
C MET A 36 12.97 11.79 -8.03
N PHE A 37 13.05 10.47 -8.17
CA PHE A 37 13.70 9.59 -7.20
C PHE A 37 14.94 8.86 -7.77
N GLY A 38 15.19 8.98 -9.07
CA GLY A 38 16.32 8.33 -9.76
C GLY A 38 16.04 6.85 -10.00
N ASP A 39 16.15 6.03 -8.95
CA ASP A 39 15.84 4.60 -8.99
C ASP A 39 14.44 4.34 -8.43
N ALA A 40 13.44 4.78 -9.20
CA ALA A 40 12.04 4.59 -8.83
C ALA A 40 11.67 3.12 -8.67
N ASP A 41 12.33 2.20 -9.38
CA ASP A 41 12.06 0.77 -9.27
C ASP A 41 12.49 0.23 -7.92
N ALA A 42 13.71 0.54 -7.48
CA ALA A 42 14.17 0.10 -6.16
C ALA A 42 13.30 0.69 -5.04
N GLU A 43 12.93 1.97 -5.15
CA GLU A 43 12.10 2.64 -4.13
C GLU A 43 10.66 2.11 -4.11
N LEU A 44 10.03 1.91 -5.27
CA LEU A 44 8.70 1.31 -5.36
C LEU A 44 8.71 -0.14 -4.89
N ASN A 45 9.72 -0.94 -5.24
CA ASN A 45 9.86 -2.31 -4.74
C ASN A 45 10.02 -2.34 -3.22
N LYS A 46 10.77 -1.40 -2.63
CA LYS A 46 10.91 -1.27 -1.18
C LYS A 46 9.57 -0.92 -0.53
N ILE A 47 8.84 0.07 -1.06
CA ILE A 47 7.50 0.44 -0.57
C ILE A 47 6.56 -0.76 -0.61
N ALA A 48 6.57 -1.54 -1.68
CA ALA A 48 5.74 -2.74 -1.78
C ALA A 48 6.12 -3.82 -0.74
N GLN A 49 7.39 -3.95 -0.38
CA GLN A 49 7.83 -4.84 0.70
C GLN A 49 7.35 -4.34 2.06
N GLU A 50 7.49 -3.05 2.35
CA GLU A 50 7.01 -2.44 3.59
C GLU A 50 5.49 -2.60 3.75
N LEU A 51 4.72 -2.43 2.66
CA LEU A 51 3.27 -2.68 2.65
C LEU A 51 2.92 -4.13 2.98
N ALA A 52 3.64 -5.10 2.42
CA ALA A 52 3.44 -6.51 2.71
C ALA A 52 3.81 -6.89 4.16
N GLU A 53 4.87 -6.28 4.70
CA GLU A 53 5.24 -6.46 6.11
C GLU A 53 4.18 -5.89 7.05
N MET A 54 3.63 -4.71 6.74
CA MET A 54 2.52 -4.13 7.51
C MET A 54 1.27 -5.01 7.44
N ALA A 55 0.92 -5.53 6.26
CA ALA A 55 -0.22 -6.44 6.11
C ALA A 55 -0.08 -7.66 7.04
N LYS A 56 1.12 -8.28 7.06
CA LYS A 56 1.42 -9.41 7.95
C LYS A 56 1.31 -9.04 9.44
N GLN A 57 1.77 -7.86 9.84
CA GLN A 57 1.63 -7.40 11.23
C GLN A 57 0.17 -7.22 11.63
N VAL A 58 -0.66 -6.71 10.71
CA VAL A 58 -2.11 -6.53 10.94
C VAL A 58 -2.81 -7.89 11.05
N GLU A 59 -2.50 -8.85 10.17
CA GLU A 59 -3.03 -10.23 10.26
C GLU A 59 -2.65 -10.89 11.59
N GLN A 60 -1.40 -10.73 12.02
CA GLN A 60 -0.94 -11.26 13.29
C GLN A 60 -1.73 -10.66 14.47
N LEU A 61 -1.94 -9.34 14.48
CA LEU A 61 -2.75 -8.68 15.50
C LEU A 61 -4.19 -9.22 15.52
N GLY A 62 -4.81 -9.39 14.34
CA GLY A 62 -6.14 -9.99 14.23
C GLY A 62 -6.18 -11.41 14.80
N GLY A 63 -5.15 -12.22 14.53
CA GLY A 63 -4.98 -13.56 15.08
C GLY A 63 -4.81 -13.57 16.61
N GLU A 64 -3.98 -12.68 17.15
CA GLU A 64 -3.77 -12.52 18.59
C GLU A 64 -5.07 -12.13 19.31
N VAL A 65 -5.82 -11.18 18.77
CA VAL A 65 -7.13 -10.80 19.31
C VAL A 65 -8.09 -11.99 19.28
N ASN A 66 -8.17 -12.71 18.16
CA ASN A 66 -9.06 -13.87 18.05
C ASN A 66 -8.69 -14.98 19.05
N SER A 67 -7.39 -15.22 19.25
CA SER A 67 -6.88 -16.14 20.26
C SER A 67 -7.27 -15.71 21.68
N LEU A 68 -7.10 -14.43 22.03
CA LEU A 68 -7.52 -13.89 23.32
C LEU A 68 -9.02 -14.06 23.56
N LEU A 69 -9.84 -13.81 22.53
CA LEU A 69 -11.29 -14.00 22.63
C LEU A 69 -11.67 -15.47 22.90
N SER A 70 -10.96 -16.43 22.30
CA SER A 70 -11.21 -17.87 22.54
C SER A 70 -10.84 -18.35 23.94
N HIS A 71 -9.97 -17.62 24.66
CA HIS A 71 -9.54 -17.94 26.01
C HIS A 71 -10.32 -17.18 27.10
N MET A 72 -11.32 -16.37 26.73
CA MET A 72 -12.16 -15.70 27.72
C MET A 72 -13.01 -16.71 28.51
N SER A 73 -12.93 -16.62 29.83
CA SER A 73 -13.74 -17.40 30.78
C SER A 73 -14.99 -16.67 31.28
N TRP A 74 -15.20 -15.43 30.83
CA TRP A 74 -16.37 -14.62 31.18
C TRP A 74 -17.55 -14.91 30.24
N HIS A 75 -18.74 -15.07 30.80
CA HIS A 75 -19.95 -15.47 30.07
C HIS A 75 -21.16 -14.58 30.43
N GLY A 76 -22.17 -14.60 29.55
CA GLY A 76 -23.43 -13.85 29.69
C GLY A 76 -23.57 -12.78 28.61
N ALA A 77 -24.75 -12.15 28.53
CA ALA A 77 -25.12 -11.27 27.42
C ALA A 77 -24.11 -10.11 27.15
N ALA A 78 -23.48 -9.57 28.20
CA ALA A 78 -22.45 -8.54 28.04
C ALA A 78 -21.15 -9.11 27.45
N ALA A 79 -20.75 -10.32 27.85
CA ALA A 79 -19.60 -11.02 27.29
C ALA A 79 -19.83 -11.40 25.82
N ASP A 80 -21.04 -11.85 25.49
CA ASP A 80 -21.43 -12.18 24.12
C ASP A 80 -21.41 -10.94 23.22
N ALA A 81 -21.94 -9.81 23.70
CA ALA A 81 -21.93 -8.54 22.97
C ALA A 81 -20.50 -8.02 22.76
N PHE A 82 -19.64 -8.09 23.78
CA PHE A 82 -18.23 -7.75 23.66
C PHE A 82 -17.51 -8.63 22.65
N THR A 83 -17.70 -9.95 22.73
CA THR A 83 -17.09 -10.93 21.81
C THR A 83 -17.52 -10.67 20.37
N ALA A 84 -18.81 -10.43 20.13
CA ALA A 84 -19.33 -10.12 18.81
C ALA A 84 -18.72 -8.81 18.25
N HIS A 85 -18.61 -7.77 19.08
CA HIS A 85 -17.99 -6.51 18.69
C HIS A 85 -16.50 -6.69 18.36
N ALA A 86 -15.76 -7.39 19.22
CA ALA A 86 -14.34 -7.66 19.03
C ALA A 86 -14.08 -8.53 17.78
N GLN A 87 -14.92 -9.54 17.51
CA GLN A 87 -14.88 -10.29 16.25
C GLN A 87 -15.15 -9.40 15.04
N GLY A 88 -16.04 -8.40 15.16
CA GLY A 88 -16.22 -7.37 14.14
C GLY A 88 -14.91 -6.63 13.83
N ARG A 89 -14.21 -6.18 14.88
CA ARG A 89 -12.91 -5.52 14.76
C ARG A 89 -11.82 -6.42 14.14
N VAL A 90 -11.82 -7.73 14.45
CA VAL A 90 -10.91 -8.68 13.79
C VAL A 90 -11.17 -8.76 12.29
N ARG A 91 -12.44 -8.75 11.85
CA ARG A 91 -12.76 -8.73 10.41
C ARG A 91 -12.29 -7.43 9.74
N GLU A 92 -12.44 -6.29 10.42
CA GLU A 92 -11.92 -5.01 9.93
C GLU A 92 -10.39 -5.04 9.77
N LEU A 93 -9.66 -5.59 10.75
CA LEU A 93 -8.20 -5.77 10.64
C LEU A 93 -7.82 -6.63 9.43
N ASN A 94 -8.51 -7.75 9.22
CA ASN A 94 -8.26 -8.59 8.05
C ASN A 94 -8.52 -7.84 6.74
N GLY A 95 -9.57 -7.01 6.67
CA GLY A 95 -9.82 -6.15 5.51
C GLY A 95 -8.70 -5.15 5.25
N VAL A 96 -8.15 -4.53 6.30
CA VAL A 96 -6.99 -3.62 6.17
C VAL A 96 -5.76 -4.36 5.67
N ALA A 97 -5.51 -5.59 6.15
CA ALA A 97 -4.41 -6.40 5.63
C ALA A 97 -4.56 -6.73 4.14
N ASP A 98 -5.78 -7.07 3.70
CA ASP A 98 -6.08 -7.29 2.28
C ASP A 98 -5.85 -6.04 1.43
N GLU A 99 -6.28 -4.87 1.91
CA GLU A 99 -6.06 -3.58 1.24
C GLU A 99 -4.56 -3.25 1.11
N LEU A 100 -3.77 -3.50 2.17
CA LEU A 100 -2.32 -3.31 2.16
C LEU A 100 -1.63 -4.24 1.14
N ASN A 101 -2.05 -5.51 1.08
CA ASN A 101 -1.55 -6.46 0.08
C ASN A 101 -1.89 -6.01 -1.35
N GLN A 102 -3.13 -5.60 -1.61
CA GLN A 102 -3.55 -5.10 -2.93
C GLN A 102 -2.80 -3.83 -3.35
N LEU A 103 -2.54 -2.93 -2.40
CA LEU A 103 -1.72 -1.75 -2.64
C LEU A 103 -0.28 -2.12 -2.96
N GLY A 104 0.32 -3.05 -2.19
CA GLY A 104 1.66 -3.57 -2.45
C GLY A 104 1.80 -4.18 -3.84
N ASP A 105 0.81 -4.97 -4.28
CA ASP A 105 0.78 -5.55 -5.63
C ASP A 105 0.60 -4.49 -6.73
N SER A 106 -0.13 -3.42 -6.45
CA SER A 106 -0.30 -2.30 -7.38
C SER A 106 1.00 -1.51 -7.51
N VAL A 107 1.71 -1.29 -6.40
CA VAL A 107 3.04 -0.65 -6.39
C VAL A 107 4.07 -1.51 -7.12
N LYS A 108 4.10 -2.83 -6.90
CA LYS A 108 4.97 -3.74 -7.68
C LYS A 108 4.67 -3.68 -9.16
N ARG A 109 3.40 -3.66 -9.55
CA ARG A 109 3.01 -3.52 -10.96
C ARG A 109 3.53 -2.21 -11.53
N LEU A 110 3.39 -1.11 -10.79
CA LEU A 110 3.93 0.19 -11.20
C LEU A 110 5.44 0.13 -11.39
N ALA A 111 6.19 -0.50 -10.48
CA ALA A 111 7.65 -0.67 -10.56
C ALA A 111 8.13 -1.54 -11.74
N ASN A 112 7.22 -2.26 -12.41
CA ASN A 112 7.55 -3.14 -13.54
C ASN A 112 6.85 -2.70 -14.84
N VAL A 113 6.37 -1.46 -14.89
CA VAL A 113 5.87 -0.86 -16.14
C VAL A 113 7.08 -0.58 -17.04
N LEU A 114 7.07 -1.17 -18.24
CA LEU A 114 8.09 -0.98 -19.29
C LEU A 114 7.92 0.34 -20.03
#